data_AF-A0A7C7XLN6-F1
#
_entry.id   AF-A0A7C7XLN6-F1
#
_cell.length_a   1.000
_cell.length_b   1.000
_cell.length_c   1.000
_cell.angle_alpha   90.00
_cell.angle_beta   90.00
_cell.angle_gamma   90.00
#
_symmetry.space_group_name_H-M   'P 1'
#
loop_
_entity.id
_entity.type
_entity.pdbx_description
1 polymer ?
#
loop_
_entity_poly.entity_id
_entity_poly.type
_entity_poly.pdbx_seq_one_letter_code
_entity_poly.pdbx_strand_id
1 'polypeptide(L)'
;MNDDGPAQSAIKGKRLIAAAWQSTAVFLLVLLAGVVRLDLFGVAVVIVSVVMFALGVLLLAIAFALGIRRSRAEEISVAGLFLLQGSSPPVVRKVLIASVLTQLTAALVASGLRIYTEIAFAILAPTFVFGLASVWAGRYGSFPPRTSDSV
;
A
#
# COMPACT_ATOMS: atom_id res chain seq x y z
N MET A 1 19.60 8.82 -19.50
CA MET A 1 20.19 8.46 -18.20
C MET A 1 19.84 9.57 -17.23
N ASN A 2 18.72 9.46 -16.50
CA ASN A 2 18.38 10.45 -15.49
C ASN A 2 18.91 9.92 -14.16
N ASP A 3 20.02 10.48 -13.70
CA ASP A 3 20.59 10.28 -12.37
C ASP A 3 19.72 10.95 -11.30
N ASP A 4 18.44 10.55 -11.22
CA ASP A 4 17.61 10.85 -10.08
C ASP A 4 18.10 9.95 -8.93
N GLY A 5 19.13 10.41 -8.20
CA GLY A 5 19.76 9.64 -7.13
C GLY A 5 18.73 9.11 -6.12
N PRO A 6 19.02 8.02 -5.38
CA PRO A 6 18.06 7.37 -4.47
C PRO A 6 17.42 8.33 -3.45
N ALA A 7 18.10 9.43 -3.11
CA ALA A 7 17.58 10.51 -2.28
C ALA A 7 16.45 11.32 -2.95
N GLN A 8 16.52 11.58 -4.26
CA GLN A 8 15.53 12.36 -5.00
C GLN A 8 14.21 11.59 -5.19
N SER A 9 14.29 10.28 -5.42
CA SER A 9 13.11 9.38 -5.45
C SER A 9 12.44 9.28 -4.07
N ALA A 10 13.22 9.30 -2.98
CA ALA A 10 12.68 9.36 -1.62
C ALA A 10 11.98 10.71 -1.33
N ILE A 11 12.54 11.83 -1.82
CA ILE A 11 11.95 13.16 -1.67
C ILE A 11 10.64 13.30 -2.49
N LYS A 12 10.62 12.84 -3.76
CA LYS A 12 9.41 12.84 -4.60
C LYS A 12 8.31 11.91 -4.03
N GLY A 13 8.73 10.79 -3.41
CA GLY A 13 7.86 9.82 -2.75
C GLY A 13 7.28 10.23 -1.39
N LYS A 14 7.78 11.31 -0.78
CA LYS A 14 7.46 11.71 0.60
C LYS A 14 5.97 11.90 0.85
N ARG A 15 5.22 12.40 -0.14
CA ARG A 15 3.76 12.57 -0.05
C ARG A 15 3.00 11.25 0.04
N LEU A 16 3.45 10.20 -0.67
CA LEU A 16 2.83 8.87 -0.58
C LEU A 16 3.17 8.20 0.75
N ILE A 17 4.39 8.38 1.25
CA ILE A 17 4.78 7.86 2.58
C ILE A 17 3.97 8.56 3.69
N ALA A 18 3.77 9.88 3.58
CA ALA A 18 2.93 10.62 4.52
C ALA A 18 1.46 10.17 4.44
N ALA A 19 0.92 9.99 3.23
CA ALA A 19 -0.45 9.50 3.04
C ALA A 19 -0.63 8.07 3.58
N ALA A 20 0.37 7.20 3.46
CA ALA A 20 0.36 5.88 4.08
C ALA A 20 0.22 6.01 5.60
N TRP A 21 1.09 6.77 6.26
CA TRP A 21 1.05 6.95 7.71
C TRP A 21 -0.23 7.65 8.20
N GLN A 22 -0.71 8.66 7.48
CA GLN A 22 -1.98 9.33 7.79
C GLN A 22 -3.15 8.36 7.71
N SER A 23 -3.21 7.55 6.65
CA SER A 23 -4.27 6.54 6.50
C SER A 23 -4.18 5.45 7.56
N THR A 24 -2.97 5.07 7.98
CA THR A 24 -2.75 4.15 9.11
C THR A 24 -3.24 4.75 10.42
N ALA A 25 -2.88 5.99 10.72
CA ALA A 25 -3.31 6.66 11.95
C ALA A 25 -4.83 6.80 12.03
N VAL A 26 -5.47 7.27 10.95
CA VAL A 26 -6.94 7.40 10.86
C VAL A 26 -7.61 6.05 11.04
N PHE A 27 -7.13 5.02 10.34
CA PHE A 27 -7.68 3.68 10.44
C PHE A 27 -7.56 3.12 11.87
N LEU A 28 -6.40 3.26 12.52
CA LEU A 28 -6.20 2.81 13.90
C LEU A 28 -7.14 3.51 14.89
N LEU A 29 -7.38 4.81 14.73
CA LEU A 29 -8.30 5.56 15.59
C LEU A 29 -9.74 5.07 15.44
N VAL A 30 -10.20 4.89 14.19
CA VAL A 30 -11.55 4.37 13.90
C VAL A 30 -11.69 2.94 14.41
N LEU A 31 -10.68 2.11 14.21
CA LEU A 31 -10.66 0.72 14.66
C LEU A 31 -10.70 0.63 16.20
N LEU A 32 -9.91 1.45 16.89
CA LEU A 32 -9.92 1.49 18.36
C LEU A 32 -11.29 1.93 18.90
N ALA A 33 -11.89 2.96 18.29
CA ALA A 33 -13.24 3.40 18.67
C ALA A 33 -14.29 2.28 18.47
N GLY A 34 -14.20 1.54 17.36
CA GLY A 34 -15.06 0.38 17.07
C GLY A 34 -14.89 -0.76 18.08
N VAL A 35 -13.66 -1.07 18.49
CA VAL A 35 -13.40 -2.12 19.49
C VAL A 35 -13.98 -1.75 20.86
N VAL A 36 -13.85 -0.48 21.26
CA VAL A 36 -14.33 0.02 22.57
C VAL A 36 -15.85 0.17 22.59
N ARG A 37 -16.46 0.72 21.54
CA ARG A 37 -17.93 0.92 21.44
C ARG A 37 -18.46 0.46 20.08
N LEU A 38 -18.74 -0.83 19.98
CA LEU A 38 -19.26 -1.45 18.77
C LEU A 38 -20.59 -0.84 18.33
N ASP A 39 -21.53 -0.69 19.26
CA ASP A 39 -22.91 -0.23 18.96
C ASP A 39 -22.99 1.16 18.31
N LEU A 40 -21.98 2.00 18.53
CA LEU A 40 -21.92 3.36 17.99
C LEU A 40 -21.02 3.49 16.76
N PHE A 41 -19.92 2.72 16.71
CA PHE A 41 -18.87 2.90 15.69
C PHE A 41 -18.70 1.73 14.74
N GLY A 42 -19.41 0.61 14.92
CA GLY A 42 -19.31 -0.57 14.06
C GLY A 42 -19.57 -0.26 12.59
N VAL A 43 -20.66 0.44 12.29
CA VAL A 43 -20.98 0.91 10.92
C VAL A 43 -19.89 1.84 10.37
N ALA A 44 -19.32 2.72 11.20
CA ALA A 44 -18.25 3.62 10.77
C ALA A 44 -16.98 2.83 10.38
N VAL A 45 -16.63 1.79 11.14
CA VAL A 45 -15.52 0.88 10.79
C VAL A 45 -15.76 0.22 9.44
N VAL A 46 -16.99 -0.25 9.18
CA VAL A 46 -17.34 -0.87 7.88
C VAL A 46 -17.19 0.13 6.74
N ILE A 47 -17.79 1.32 6.85
CA ILE A 47 -17.73 2.35 5.81
C ILE A 47 -16.27 2.71 5.50
N VAL A 48 -15.46 2.98 6.54
CA VAL A 48 -14.05 3.35 6.36
C VAL A 48 -13.27 2.21 5.70
N SER A 49 -13.49 0.97 6.13
CA SER A 49 -12.78 -0.20 5.59
C SER A 49 -13.13 -0.45 4.13
N VAL A 50 -14.41 -0.34 3.76
CA VAL A 50 -14.87 -0.50 2.37
C VAL A 50 -14.34 0.61 1.48
N VAL A 51 -14.34 1.86 1.95
CA VAL A 51 -13.77 2.99 1.19
C VAL A 51 -12.28 2.80 0.98
N MET A 52 -11.53 2.45 2.03
CA MET A 52 -10.09 2.16 1.93
C MET A 52 -9.82 1.00 0.98
N PHE A 53 -10.62 -0.06 1.04
CA PHE A 53 -10.52 -1.20 0.14
C PHE A 53 -10.75 -0.80 -1.32
N ALA A 54 -11.84 -0.10 -1.62
CA ALA A 54 -12.16 0.34 -2.98
C ALA A 54 -11.07 1.26 -3.56
N LEU A 55 -10.57 2.20 -2.75
CA LEU A 55 -9.46 3.06 -3.14
C LEU A 55 -8.17 2.25 -3.34
N GLY A 56 -7.90 1.26 -2.49
CA GLY A 56 -6.76 0.36 -2.61
C GLY A 56 -6.78 -0.44 -3.91
N VAL A 57 -7.93 -1.00 -4.28
CA VAL A 57 -8.13 -1.70 -5.55
C VAL A 57 -7.89 -0.76 -6.74
N LEU A 58 -8.39 0.47 -6.69
CA LEU A 58 -8.14 1.47 -7.73
C LEU A 58 -6.65 1.79 -7.85
N LEU A 59 -5.95 1.97 -6.73
CA LEU A 59 -4.50 2.21 -6.72
C LEU A 59 -3.72 1.02 -7.30
N LEU A 60 -4.13 -0.22 -7.00
CA LEU A 60 -3.54 -1.42 -7.59
C LEU A 60 -3.74 -1.47 -9.11
N ALA A 61 -4.95 -1.14 -9.60
CA ALA A 61 -5.22 -1.05 -11.03
C ALA A 61 -4.35 0.02 -11.71
N ILE A 62 -4.16 1.18 -11.07
CA ILE A 62 -3.26 2.24 -11.55
C ILE A 62 -1.81 1.75 -11.57
N ALA A 63 -1.33 1.09 -10.51
CA ALA A 63 0.01 0.55 -10.43
C ALA A 63 0.26 -0.50 -11.54
N PHE A 64 -0.73 -1.36 -11.79
CA PHE A 64 -0.68 -2.35 -12.85
C PHE A 64 -0.63 -1.69 -14.24
N ALA A 65 -1.46 -0.67 -14.49
CA ALA A 65 -1.43 0.08 -15.74
C ALA A 65 -0.09 0.80 -15.98
N LEU A 66 0.53 1.34 -14.92
CA LEU A 66 1.88 1.91 -14.96
C LEU A 66 2.92 0.83 -15.31
N GLY A 67 2.80 -0.34 -14.70
CA GLY A 67 3.61 -1.51 -15.02
C GLY A 67 3.51 -1.88 -16.50
N ILE A 68 2.31 -2.06 -17.04
CA ILE A 68 2.12 -2.40 -18.47
C ILE A 68 2.81 -1.37 -19.39
N ARG A 69 2.68 -0.08 -19.08
CA ARG A 69 3.31 0.98 -19.90
C ARG A 69 4.84 0.89 -19.87
N ARG A 70 5.43 0.67 -18.69
CA ARG A 70 6.89 0.55 -18.53
C ARG A 70 7.44 -0.79 -19.02
N SER A 71 6.64 -1.86 -19.02
CA SER A 71 7.06 -3.20 -19.46
C SER A 71 7.49 -3.26 -20.94
N ARG A 72 7.13 -2.24 -21.71
CA ARG A 72 7.59 -2.05 -23.10
C ARG A 72 9.07 -1.71 -23.20
N ALA A 73 9.66 -1.11 -22.17
CA ALA A 73 11.04 -0.66 -22.14
C ALA A 73 11.88 -1.34 -21.03
N GLU A 74 11.23 -1.79 -19.96
CA GLU A 74 11.88 -2.29 -18.74
C GLU A 74 11.37 -3.69 -18.39
N GLU A 75 12.22 -4.50 -17.74
CA GLU A 75 11.85 -5.80 -17.18
C GLU A 75 11.19 -5.61 -15.81
N ILE A 76 9.86 -5.61 -15.80
CA ILE A 76 9.08 -5.41 -14.57
C ILE A 76 8.78 -6.76 -13.93
N SER A 77 9.33 -6.97 -12.74
CA SER A 77 8.94 -8.08 -11.88
C SER A 77 7.71 -7.72 -11.03
N VAL A 78 6.81 -8.69 -10.84
CA VAL A 78 5.64 -8.54 -9.96
C VAL A 78 6.10 -8.22 -8.53
N ALA A 79 7.18 -8.85 -8.06
CA ALA A 79 7.79 -8.57 -6.77
C ALA A 79 8.35 -7.15 -6.66
N GLY A 80 8.93 -6.61 -7.74
CA GLY A 80 9.37 -5.22 -7.79
C GLY A 80 8.22 -4.23 -7.79
N LEU A 81 7.15 -4.53 -8.52
CA LEU A 81 6.00 -3.63 -8.69
C LEU A 81 5.07 -3.61 -7.46
N PHE A 82 4.82 -4.74 -6.81
CA PHE A 82 3.87 -4.81 -5.69
C PHE A 82 4.55 -4.95 -4.32
N LEU A 83 5.76 -5.52 -4.25
CA LEU A 83 6.51 -5.72 -3.00
C LEU A 83 7.75 -4.82 -2.88
N LEU A 84 7.94 -3.92 -3.84
CA LEU A 84 9.07 -2.98 -3.92
C LEU A 84 10.44 -3.68 -3.93
N GLN A 85 10.47 -4.97 -4.27
CA GLN A 85 11.67 -5.81 -4.19
C GLN A 85 12.62 -5.50 -5.34
N GLY A 86 13.81 -4.97 -5.01
CA GLY A 86 14.81 -4.56 -6.01
C GLY A 86 14.45 -3.27 -6.78
N SER A 87 13.23 -2.75 -6.61
CA SER A 87 12.73 -1.57 -7.31
C SER A 87 12.90 -0.26 -6.51
N SER A 88 13.19 -0.35 -5.20
CA SER A 88 13.19 0.81 -4.31
C SER A 88 14.39 0.83 -3.35
N PRO A 89 14.79 2.01 -2.83
CA PRO A 89 15.73 2.08 -1.72
C PRO A 89 15.21 1.27 -0.53
N PRO A 90 16.09 0.51 0.17
CA PRO A 90 15.68 -0.43 1.21
C PRO A 90 14.94 0.24 2.37
N VAL A 91 15.21 1.52 2.64
CA VAL A 91 14.51 2.30 3.67
C VAL A 91 13.04 2.52 3.30
N VAL A 92 12.74 2.90 2.05
CA VAL A 92 11.37 3.17 1.60
C VAL A 92 10.55 1.87 1.58
N ARG A 93 11.15 0.78 1.08
CA ARG A 93 10.55 -0.56 1.14
C ARG A 93 10.15 -0.94 2.55
N LYS A 94 11.08 -0.82 3.50
CA LYS A 94 10.84 -1.18 4.91
C LYS A 94 9.70 -0.35 5.49
N VAL A 95 9.65 0.97 5.26
CA VAL A 95 8.61 1.84 5.81
C VAL A 95 7.23 1.51 5.24
N LEU A 96 7.11 1.32 3.92
CA LEU A 96 5.83 1.04 3.29
C LEU A 96 5.33 -0.37 3.63
N ILE A 97 6.19 -1.38 3.57
CA ILE A 97 5.83 -2.76 3.97
C ILE A 97 5.51 -2.82 5.47
N ALA A 98 6.25 -2.13 6.34
CA ALA A 98 5.94 -2.07 7.76
C ALA A 98 4.57 -1.42 8.02
N SER A 99 4.19 -0.41 7.24
CA SER A 99 2.88 0.23 7.35
C SER A 99 1.74 -0.73 6.97
N VAL A 100 1.90 -1.48 5.87
CA VAL A 100 0.94 -2.53 5.47
C VAL A 100 0.81 -3.59 6.55
N LEU A 101 1.94 -4.10 7.05
CA LEU A 101 1.96 -5.13 8.09
C LEU A 101 1.34 -4.62 9.40
N THR A 102 1.57 -3.35 9.74
CA THR A 102 0.99 -2.75 10.95
C THR A 102 -0.53 -2.65 10.84
N GLN A 103 -1.07 -2.18 9.71
CA GLN A 103 -2.52 -2.15 9.50
C GLN A 103 -3.12 -3.55 9.49
N LEU A 104 -2.47 -4.51 8.83
CA LEU A 104 -2.94 -5.88 8.77
C LEU A 104 -2.98 -6.53 10.15
N THR A 105 -1.89 -6.43 10.92
CA THR A 105 -1.84 -6.98 12.29
C THR A 105 -2.87 -6.32 13.18
N ALA A 106 -3.04 -4.99 13.11
CA ALA A 106 -4.04 -4.28 13.90
C ALA A 106 -5.47 -4.73 13.55
N ALA A 107 -5.79 -4.86 12.26
CA ALA A 107 -7.08 -5.34 11.79
C ALA A 107 -7.37 -6.77 12.25
N LEU A 108 -6.38 -7.66 12.17
CA LEU A 108 -6.51 -9.05 12.62
C LEU A 108 -6.72 -9.14 14.13
N VAL A 109 -5.95 -8.38 14.92
CA VAL A 109 -6.09 -8.34 16.38
C VAL A 109 -7.48 -7.81 16.76
N ALA A 110 -7.92 -6.69 16.19
CA ALA A 110 -9.23 -6.11 16.48
C ALA A 110 -10.38 -7.05 16.10
N SER A 111 -10.29 -7.68 14.92
CA SER A 111 -11.29 -8.65 14.46
C SER A 111 -11.31 -9.91 15.33
N GLY A 112 -10.15 -10.33 15.83
CA GLY A 112 -10.03 -11.44 16.78
C GLY A 112 -10.60 -11.14 18.17
N LEU A 113 -10.52 -9.89 18.63
CA LEU A 113 -11.12 -9.47 19.90
C LEU A 113 -12.66 -9.37 19.84
N ARG A 114 -13.21 -9.13 18.64
CA ARG A 114 -14.66 -8.95 18.38
C ARG A 114 -15.10 -9.85 17.23
N ILE A 115 -14.92 -11.15 17.41
CA ILE A 115 -15.27 -12.18 16.43
C ILE A 115 -16.78 -12.13 16.09
N TYR A 116 -17.12 -12.37 14.81
CA TYR A 116 -18.48 -12.32 14.25
C TYR A 116 -19.17 -10.95 14.30
N THR A 117 -18.40 -9.86 14.33
CA THR A 117 -18.93 -8.49 14.31
C THR A 117 -18.52 -7.73 13.05
N GLU A 118 -19.06 -6.53 12.89
CA GLU A 118 -18.74 -5.56 11.83
C GLU A 118 -17.24 -5.22 11.77
N ILE A 119 -16.50 -5.43 12.85
CA ILE A 119 -15.04 -5.19 12.90
C ILE A 119 -14.30 -6.12 11.94
N ALA A 120 -14.85 -7.28 11.57
CA ALA A 120 -14.22 -8.18 10.60
C ALA A 120 -13.94 -7.52 9.24
N PHE A 121 -14.74 -6.51 8.84
CA PHE A 121 -14.52 -5.75 7.61
C PHE A 121 -13.21 -4.96 7.63
N ALA A 122 -12.64 -4.68 8.80
CA ALA A 122 -11.36 -4.00 8.99
C ALA A 122 -10.19 -4.70 8.28
N ILE A 123 -10.29 -6.02 8.06
CA ILE A 123 -9.27 -6.82 7.34
C ILE A 123 -9.08 -6.34 5.89
N LEU A 124 -10.05 -5.63 5.32
CA LEU A 124 -9.99 -5.08 3.95
C LEU A 124 -9.21 -3.76 3.86
N ALA A 125 -9.10 -3.00 4.95
CA ALA A 125 -8.47 -1.67 4.94
C ALA A 125 -6.97 -1.66 4.53
N PRO A 126 -6.12 -2.64 4.88
CA PRO A 126 -4.70 -2.68 4.50
C PRO A 126 -4.47 -2.65 2.98
N THR A 127 -5.47 -3.02 2.17
CA THR A 127 -5.40 -2.95 0.71
C THR A 127 -5.10 -1.53 0.20
N PHE A 128 -5.52 -0.48 0.94
CA PHE A 128 -5.21 0.90 0.58
C PHE A 128 -3.71 1.19 0.58
N VAL A 129 -3.04 0.90 1.71
CA VAL A 129 -1.61 1.19 1.87
C VAL A 129 -0.78 0.28 0.97
N PHE A 130 -1.24 -0.95 0.72
CA PHE A 130 -0.64 -1.85 -0.24
C PHE A 130 -0.73 -1.32 -1.69
N GLY A 131 -1.89 -0.80 -2.09
CA GLY A 131 -2.07 -0.14 -3.38
C GLY A 131 -1.20 1.11 -3.52
N LEU A 132 -1.09 1.91 -2.45
CA LEU A 132 -0.25 3.11 -2.45
C LEU A 132 1.25 2.77 -2.59
N ALA A 133 1.70 1.70 -1.93
CA ALA A 133 3.05 1.19 -2.09
C ALA A 133 3.30 0.71 -3.53
N SER A 134 2.33 0.04 -4.14
CA SER A 134 2.41 -0.42 -5.53
C SER A 134 2.47 0.75 -6.53
N VAL A 135 1.69 1.81 -6.31
CA VAL A 135 1.77 3.04 -7.13
C VAL A 135 3.11 3.75 -6.96
N TRP A 136 3.67 3.75 -5.75
CA TRP A 136 5.01 4.29 -5.52
C TRP A 136 6.04 3.54 -6.35
N ALA A 137 6.01 2.20 -6.36
CA ALA A 137 6.90 1.38 -7.18
C ALA A 137 6.72 1.63 -8.68
N GLY A 138 5.47 1.73 -9.15
CA GLY A 138 5.20 2.00 -10.58
C GLY A 138 5.65 3.39 -11.05
N ARG A 139 5.71 4.40 -10.17
CA ARG A 139 6.12 5.77 -10.52
C ARG A 139 7.60 6.03 -10.32
N TYR A 140 8.15 5.60 -9.19
CA TYR A 140 9.50 5.96 -8.75
C TYR A 140 10.44 4.76 -8.66
N GLY A 141 9.91 3.55 -8.88
CA GLY A 141 10.72 2.35 -8.89
C GLY A 141 11.69 2.33 -10.07
N SER A 142 12.90 1.86 -9.82
CA SER A 142 13.92 1.61 -10.84
C SER A 142 13.86 0.13 -11.26
N PHE A 143 13.70 -0.13 -12.56
CA PHE A 143 13.70 -1.47 -13.11
C PHE A 143 14.85 -1.63 -14.11
N PRO A 144 15.44 -2.83 -14.23
CA PRO A 144 16.47 -3.07 -15.24
C PRO A 144 15.91 -2.89 -16.66
N PRO A 145 16.72 -2.38 -17.60
CA PRO A 145 16.32 -2.29 -19.01
C PRO A 145 15.95 -3.66 -19.55
N ARG A 146 14.98 -3.71 -20.46
CA ARG A 146 14.65 -4.97 -21.12
C ARG A 146 15.83 -5.44 -21.96
N THR A 147 16.34 -6.61 -21.66
CA THR A 147 17.39 -7.24 -22.46
C THR A 147 16.77 -7.60 -23.81
N SER A 148 17.23 -6.97 -24.89
CA SER A 148 16.93 -7.47 -26.23
C SER A 148 17.77 -8.72 -26.41
N ASP A 149 17.15 -9.91 -26.39
CA ASP A 149 17.83 -11.12 -26.84
C ASP A 149 18.40 -10.83 -28.24
N SER A 150 19.73 -10.75 -28.33
CA SER A 150 20.41 -10.96 -29.60
C SER A 150 20.26 -12.45 -29.90
N VAL A 151 19.42 -12.72 -30.90
CA VAL A 151 19.19 -13.97 -31.66
C VAL A 151 20.21 -15.08 -31.41
#